data_AF-A0A0Q8IR80-F1
#
_entry.id   AF-A0A0Q8IR80-F1
#
_cell.length_a   1.000
_cell.length_b   1.000
_cell.length_c   1.000
_cell.angle_alpha   90.00
_cell.angle_beta   90.00
_cell.angle_gamma   90.00
#
_symmetry.space_group_name_H-M   'P 1'
#
loop_
_entity.id
_entity.type
_entity.pdbx_description
1 polymer ?
#
loop_
_entity_poly.entity_id
_entity_poly.type
_entity_poly.pdbx_seq_one_letter_code
_entity_poly.pdbx_strand_id
1 'polypeptide(L)'
;MHTIENLLRAAALSALIGVLWTPPARADSWEMPVVKSYFSADRNWRLEVRPRPIASQLDYFQDKVDDRDNAGGRAGETQKTALATMQRLHAGQWRTVWDGPLLNEVAPVDALVSPSGQAVTIDDWHGVGFGPRVVVIYDAGGKALRSLALKDFLPKPYIATLERSVSSIRWGGDHRISADGRRLLLQVVVPRFGQRMSAEPDYVERQFDLSTGQPLPGDTRAWAGALKAVERYEADRRAEAAAYEAWLRAPLLAPRGDDVSDWYRYLGEAALRLDSHAKPYDARSLVIRLPGDPDQPDTLERLAGYLTNENADSSTILLASPSQDVLVQHLRRIAASVPAGRLDRRRVYVVADAAHHPQVQRAMARTGAQYIRIDPAEPIAQRPGRMQEYSESKRNEERWRNAEE
;
A
#
# COMPACT_ATOMS: atom_id res chain seq x y z
N MET A 1 0.62 -17.78 -42.04
CA MET A 1 0.30 -16.44 -41.52
C MET A 1 -0.72 -16.45 -40.36
N HIS A 2 -0.84 -17.54 -39.59
CA HIS A 2 -1.70 -17.63 -38.39
C HIS A 2 -0.90 -17.93 -37.09
N THR A 3 0.43 -17.97 -37.18
CA THR A 3 1.32 -18.36 -36.07
C THR A 3 2.14 -17.22 -35.50
N ILE A 4 2.15 -16.05 -36.15
CA ILE A 4 2.87 -14.85 -35.67
C ILE A 4 2.01 -14.02 -34.70
N GLU A 5 0.67 -14.09 -34.81
CA GLU A 5 -0.25 -13.38 -33.89
C GLU A 5 -0.34 -14.01 -32.49
N ASN A 6 -0.09 -15.33 -32.35
CA ASN A 6 -0.09 -15.99 -31.05
C ASN A 6 1.21 -15.76 -30.24
N LEU A 7 2.32 -15.46 -30.93
CA LEU A 7 3.62 -15.16 -30.29
C LEU A 7 3.71 -13.72 -29.76
N LEU A 8 3.02 -12.77 -30.40
CA LEU A 8 2.90 -11.40 -29.89
C LEU A 8 1.94 -11.28 -28.68
N ARG A 9 0.99 -12.21 -28.52
CA ARG A 9 0.12 -12.29 -27.32
C ARG A 9 0.82 -12.88 -26.10
N ALA A 10 1.81 -13.76 -26.27
CA ALA A 10 2.56 -14.37 -25.16
C ALA A 10 3.71 -13.48 -24.64
N ALA A 11 4.33 -12.67 -25.51
CA ALA A 11 5.36 -11.71 -25.12
C ALA A 11 4.80 -10.52 -24.29
N ALA A 12 3.54 -10.15 -24.49
CA ALA A 12 2.87 -9.12 -23.69
C ALA A 12 2.53 -9.58 -22.25
N LEU A 13 2.51 -10.89 -21.98
CA LEU A 13 2.16 -11.43 -20.66
C LEU A 13 3.37 -11.55 -19.71
N SER A 14 4.59 -11.59 -20.26
CA SER A 14 5.82 -11.76 -19.46
C SER A 14 6.40 -10.44 -18.93
N ALA A 15 6.02 -9.30 -19.54
CA ALA A 15 6.32 -7.97 -19.00
C ALA A 15 5.46 -7.58 -17.78
N LEU A 16 4.45 -8.39 -17.43
CA LEU A 16 3.47 -8.05 -16.38
C LEU A 16 3.83 -8.58 -14.97
N ILE A 17 4.80 -9.50 -14.84
CA ILE A 17 5.02 -10.25 -13.58
C ILE A 17 6.29 -9.80 -12.84
N GLY A 18 7.23 -9.12 -13.52
CA GLY A 18 8.38 -8.46 -12.88
C GLY A 18 8.02 -7.24 -11.99
N VAL A 19 6.75 -6.85 -11.97
CA VAL A 19 6.19 -5.76 -11.15
C VAL A 19 5.69 -6.26 -9.78
N LEU A 20 5.71 -7.57 -9.49
CA LEU A 20 4.95 -8.13 -8.36
C LEU A 20 5.70 -8.22 -7.02
N TRP A 21 6.92 -7.69 -6.89
CA TRP A 21 7.66 -7.67 -5.62
C TRP A 21 8.29 -6.30 -5.28
N THR A 22 7.88 -5.23 -5.94
CA THR A 22 7.54 -4.05 -5.14
C THR A 22 6.43 -4.51 -4.18
N PRO A 23 6.39 -4.09 -2.89
CA PRO A 23 5.15 -4.26 -2.12
C PRO A 23 4.05 -3.79 -3.07
N PRO A 24 2.98 -4.60 -3.32
CA PRO A 24 1.99 -4.28 -4.34
C PRO A 24 1.75 -2.80 -4.17
N ALA A 25 2.05 -2.01 -5.22
CA ALA A 25 1.85 -0.59 -5.12
C ALA A 25 0.49 -0.48 -4.47
N ARG A 26 0.42 0.16 -3.29
CA ARG A 26 -0.84 0.36 -2.57
C ARG A 26 -1.62 1.38 -3.40
N ALA A 27 -1.83 1.04 -4.65
CA ALA A 27 -2.48 1.77 -5.68
C ALA A 27 -3.92 1.43 -5.42
N ASP A 28 -4.59 2.43 -4.87
CA ASP A 28 -6.02 2.37 -4.75
C ASP A 28 -6.58 2.21 -6.17
N SER A 29 -7.48 1.25 -6.36
CA SER A 29 -8.28 1.21 -7.57
C SER A 29 -9.43 2.18 -7.40
N TRP A 30 -9.50 3.16 -8.29
CA TRP A 30 -10.54 4.16 -8.29
C TRP A 30 -11.42 3.94 -9.50
N GLU A 31 -12.73 3.84 -9.28
CA GLU A 31 -13.67 3.90 -10.39
C GLU A 31 -13.78 5.34 -10.92
N MET A 32 -14.12 5.48 -12.20
CA MET A 32 -14.44 6.79 -12.76
C MET A 32 -15.57 7.44 -11.96
N PRO A 33 -15.49 8.74 -11.66
CA PRO A 33 -16.51 9.42 -10.89
C PRO A 33 -17.79 9.47 -11.73
N VAL A 34 -18.92 9.14 -11.11
CA VAL A 34 -20.25 9.14 -11.73
C VAL A 34 -21.19 10.09 -11.00
N VAL A 35 -22.30 10.44 -11.64
CA VAL A 35 -23.37 11.22 -10.99
C VAL A 35 -23.93 10.40 -9.83
N LYS A 36 -23.97 10.99 -8.63
CA LYS A 36 -24.49 10.35 -7.41
C LYS A 36 -25.56 11.23 -6.77
N SER A 37 -26.57 10.59 -6.17
CA SER A 37 -27.62 11.25 -5.39
C SER A 37 -27.53 10.85 -3.92
N TYR A 38 -27.63 11.84 -3.04
CA TYR A 38 -27.60 11.68 -1.60
C TYR A 38 -28.90 12.24 -1.00
N PHE A 39 -29.44 11.58 0.01
CA PHE A 39 -30.72 11.95 0.61
C PHE A 39 -30.56 12.27 2.09
N SER A 40 -31.36 13.21 2.57
CA SER A 40 -31.52 13.39 4.01
C SER A 40 -32.21 12.17 4.62
N ALA A 41 -32.02 11.98 5.94
CA ALA A 41 -32.63 10.86 6.66
C ALA A 41 -34.16 10.81 6.52
N ASP A 42 -34.81 11.97 6.48
CA ASP A 42 -36.25 12.11 6.27
C ASP A 42 -36.67 12.08 4.79
N ARG A 43 -35.70 11.98 3.87
CA ARG A 43 -35.87 11.98 2.40
C ARG A 43 -36.58 13.21 1.83
N ASN A 44 -36.66 14.30 2.58
CA ASN A 44 -37.22 15.56 2.09
C ASN A 44 -36.20 16.42 1.34
N TRP A 45 -34.92 16.07 1.40
CA TRP A 45 -33.84 16.72 0.68
C TRP A 45 -33.04 15.73 -0.13
N ARG A 46 -32.59 16.18 -1.30
CA ARG A 46 -31.73 15.43 -2.21
C ARG A 46 -30.62 16.33 -2.75
N LEU A 47 -29.38 15.86 -2.65
CA LEU A 47 -28.23 16.44 -3.32
C LEU A 47 -27.83 15.54 -4.48
N GLU A 48 -27.87 16.05 -5.71
CA GLU A 48 -27.27 15.40 -6.87
C GLU A 48 -25.90 16.00 -7.12
N VAL A 49 -24.86 15.18 -7.17
CA VAL A 49 -23.48 15.59 -7.45
C VAL A 49 -23.09 15.10 -8.84
N ARG A 50 -22.66 16.03 -9.68
CA ARG A 50 -22.19 15.80 -11.05
C ARG A 50 -20.68 16.04 -11.12
N PRO A 51 -19.87 15.00 -11.39
CA PRO A 51 -18.43 15.16 -11.50
C PRO A 51 -18.00 16.16 -12.56
N ARG A 52 -16.81 16.74 -12.41
CA ARG A 52 -16.11 17.43 -13.49
C ARG A 52 -15.76 16.43 -14.59
N PRO A 53 -16.05 16.74 -15.87
CA PRO A 53 -15.60 15.91 -16.98
C PRO A 53 -14.07 15.85 -17.03
N ILE A 54 -13.53 14.63 -16.98
CA ILE A 54 -12.10 14.36 -17.22
C ILE A 54 -11.91 13.48 -18.46
N ALA A 55 -10.78 13.61 -19.15
CA ALA A 55 -10.42 12.83 -20.32
C ALA A 55 -10.22 11.36 -19.95
N SER A 56 -9.36 11.09 -18.96
CA SER A 56 -9.13 9.78 -18.37
C SER A 56 -8.53 9.90 -16.97
N GLN A 57 -8.50 8.80 -16.21
CA GLN A 57 -7.80 8.74 -14.93
C GLN A 57 -6.29 8.93 -15.11
N LEU A 58 -5.72 8.33 -16.16
CA LEU A 58 -4.28 8.39 -16.42
C LEU A 58 -3.84 9.84 -16.69
N ASP A 59 -4.58 10.57 -17.53
CA ASP A 59 -4.28 11.97 -17.81
C ASP A 59 -4.37 12.82 -16.54
N TYR A 60 -5.37 12.56 -15.70
CA TYR A 60 -5.51 13.24 -14.41
C TYR A 60 -4.26 13.04 -13.53
N PHE A 61 -3.80 11.80 -13.37
CA PHE A 61 -2.61 11.52 -12.56
C PHE A 61 -1.34 12.13 -13.16
N GLN A 62 -1.15 11.97 -14.47
CA GLN A 62 0.04 12.48 -15.14
C GLN A 62 0.11 14.00 -15.02
N ASP A 63 -1.02 14.68 -15.20
CA ASP A 63 -1.10 16.12 -15.03
C ASP A 63 -0.89 16.56 -13.58
N LYS A 64 -1.31 15.77 -12.57
CA LYS A 64 -1.03 16.06 -11.15
C LYS A 64 0.45 15.93 -10.83
N VAL A 65 1.14 14.93 -11.39
CA VAL A 65 2.59 14.77 -11.26
C VAL A 65 3.32 15.93 -11.94
N ASP A 66 2.81 16.39 -13.07
CA ASP A 66 3.34 17.53 -13.83
C ASP A 66 2.91 18.91 -13.26
N ASP A 67 2.20 18.94 -12.12
CA ASP A 67 1.69 20.15 -11.46
C ASP A 67 0.85 21.07 -12.38
N ARG A 68 -0.03 20.48 -13.18
CA ARG A 68 -0.93 21.24 -14.07
C ARG A 68 -2.23 21.62 -13.38
N ASP A 69 -2.61 22.89 -13.49
CA ASP A 69 -3.81 23.47 -12.88
C ASP A 69 -5.13 22.77 -13.25
N ASN A 70 -5.25 22.21 -14.47
CA ASN A 70 -6.48 21.59 -14.97
C ASN A 70 -6.29 20.09 -15.20
N ALA A 71 -5.77 19.39 -14.21
CA ALA A 71 -5.42 17.99 -14.33
C ALA A 71 -6.56 17.14 -14.91
N GLY A 72 -6.26 16.37 -15.97
CA GLY A 72 -7.19 15.48 -16.65
C GLY A 72 -8.35 16.19 -17.37
N GLY A 73 -8.36 17.53 -17.45
CA GLY A 73 -9.47 18.27 -18.05
C GLY A 73 -9.61 18.04 -19.56
N ARG A 74 -10.83 18.02 -20.06
CA ARG A 74 -11.10 17.89 -21.50
C ARG A 74 -10.88 19.21 -22.23
N ALA A 75 -10.35 19.14 -23.45
CA ALA A 75 -10.19 20.33 -24.29
C ALA A 75 -11.55 21.00 -24.56
N GLY A 76 -11.62 22.32 -24.38
CA GLY A 76 -12.85 23.09 -24.53
C GLY A 76 -13.80 23.05 -23.33
N GLU A 77 -13.53 22.20 -22.33
CA GLU A 77 -14.33 22.15 -21.10
C GLU A 77 -14.00 23.34 -20.20
N THR A 78 -15.04 24.03 -19.74
CA THR A 78 -14.91 25.21 -18.87
C THR A 78 -15.15 24.88 -17.41
N GLN A 79 -15.81 23.75 -17.12
CA GLN A 79 -16.05 23.27 -15.77
C GLN A 79 -14.72 22.95 -15.06
N LYS A 80 -14.46 23.61 -13.92
CA LYS A 80 -13.23 23.45 -13.13
C LYS A 80 -13.39 22.62 -11.85
N THR A 81 -14.62 22.42 -11.40
CA THR A 81 -14.94 21.63 -10.21
C THR A 81 -16.17 20.77 -10.43
N ALA A 82 -16.45 19.86 -9.51
CA ALA A 82 -17.73 19.16 -9.48
C ALA A 82 -18.89 20.16 -9.34
N LEU A 83 -20.05 19.83 -9.89
CA LEU A 83 -21.29 20.59 -9.70
C LEU A 83 -22.22 19.84 -8.75
N ALA A 84 -23.10 20.58 -8.10
CA ALA A 84 -24.16 20.00 -7.30
C ALA A 84 -25.49 20.72 -7.49
N THR A 85 -26.57 19.97 -7.37
CA THR A 85 -27.95 20.45 -7.40
C THR A 85 -28.65 19.97 -6.14
N MET A 86 -29.00 20.91 -5.26
CA MET A 86 -29.79 20.61 -4.05
C MET A 86 -31.27 20.83 -4.33
N GLN A 87 -32.08 19.87 -3.92
CA GLN A 87 -33.51 19.88 -4.13
C GLN A 87 -34.26 19.54 -2.84
N ARG A 88 -35.41 20.19 -2.67
CA ARG A 88 -36.35 19.92 -1.58
C ARG A 88 -37.63 19.34 -2.13
N LEU A 89 -38.14 18.30 -1.48
CA LEU A 89 -39.43 17.72 -1.80
C LEU A 89 -40.53 18.66 -1.30
N HIS A 90 -41.38 19.12 -2.21
CA HIS A 90 -42.52 19.98 -1.91
C HIS A 90 -43.75 19.48 -2.67
N ALA A 91 -44.78 19.06 -1.92
CA ALA A 91 -46.02 18.49 -2.49
C ALA A 91 -45.76 17.35 -3.49
N GLY A 92 -44.83 16.44 -3.15
CA GLY A 92 -44.48 15.28 -3.98
C GLY A 92 -43.58 15.59 -5.18
N GLN A 93 -43.15 16.85 -5.37
CA GLN A 93 -42.28 17.25 -6.46
C GLN A 93 -40.95 17.79 -5.94
N TRP A 94 -39.85 17.42 -6.59
CA TRP A 94 -38.53 17.98 -6.30
C TRP A 94 -38.43 19.40 -6.85
N ARG A 95 -38.09 20.36 -5.99
CA ARG A 95 -37.81 21.74 -6.37
C ARG A 95 -36.37 22.08 -6.09
N THR A 96 -35.66 22.60 -7.09
CA THR A 96 -34.28 23.05 -6.93
C THR A 96 -34.23 24.23 -5.97
N VAL A 97 -33.37 24.11 -4.96
CA VAL A 97 -33.06 25.15 -3.98
C VAL A 97 -31.80 25.90 -4.40
N TRP A 98 -30.78 25.17 -4.84
CA TRP A 98 -29.59 25.74 -5.46
C TRP A 98 -28.95 24.77 -6.46
N ASP A 99 -28.22 25.32 -7.42
CA ASP A 99 -27.39 24.61 -8.40
C ASP A 99 -26.09 25.40 -8.55
N GLY A 100 -24.94 24.75 -8.39
CA GLY A 100 -23.66 25.45 -8.42
C GLY A 100 -22.43 24.58 -8.22
N PRO A 101 -21.24 25.19 -8.26
CA PRO A 101 -19.98 24.48 -8.09
C PRO A 101 -19.77 24.03 -6.63
N LEU A 102 -19.23 22.83 -6.48
CA LEU A 102 -18.58 22.37 -5.25
C LEU A 102 -17.12 22.82 -5.24
N LEU A 103 -16.50 22.81 -4.05
CA LEU A 103 -15.06 22.99 -3.92
C LEU A 103 -14.25 21.78 -4.41
N ASN A 104 -14.86 20.59 -4.43
CA ASN A 104 -14.21 19.36 -4.85
C ASN A 104 -13.85 19.40 -6.34
N GLU A 105 -12.60 19.08 -6.69
CA GLU A 105 -12.05 19.31 -8.03
C GLU A 105 -12.69 18.43 -9.10
N VAL A 106 -12.79 17.13 -8.84
CA VAL A 106 -13.40 16.18 -9.79
C VAL A 106 -14.75 15.72 -9.28
N ALA A 107 -14.77 15.15 -8.08
CA ALA A 107 -15.97 14.76 -7.36
C ALA A 107 -15.57 14.54 -5.89
N PRO A 108 -16.50 14.67 -4.94
CA PRO A 108 -16.28 14.12 -3.62
C PRO A 108 -16.32 12.60 -3.63
N VAL A 109 -15.64 11.95 -2.69
CA VAL A 109 -15.74 10.49 -2.52
C VAL A 109 -17.14 10.12 -2.03
N ASP A 110 -17.63 10.88 -1.05
CA ASP A 110 -18.96 10.73 -0.46
C ASP A 110 -19.58 12.08 -0.08
N ALA A 111 -20.89 12.10 0.19
CA ALA A 111 -21.58 13.29 0.67
C ALA A 111 -22.77 12.96 1.59
N LEU A 112 -23.08 13.90 2.49
CA LEU A 112 -24.17 13.80 3.45
C LEU A 112 -25.13 14.99 3.27
N VAL A 113 -26.42 14.75 3.52
CA VAL A 113 -27.47 15.78 3.43
C VAL A 113 -28.25 15.83 4.74
N SER A 114 -28.35 17.01 5.32
CA SER A 114 -29.13 17.23 6.54
C SER A 114 -30.63 17.39 6.25
N PRO A 115 -31.51 17.12 7.22
CA PRO A 115 -32.94 17.46 7.12
C PRO A 115 -33.23 18.96 6.98
N SER A 116 -32.25 19.83 7.26
CA SER A 116 -32.34 21.29 7.08
C SER A 116 -31.84 21.77 5.72
N GLY A 117 -31.34 20.88 4.85
CA GLY A 117 -30.88 21.21 3.50
C GLY A 117 -29.40 21.61 3.39
N GLN A 118 -28.63 21.54 4.47
CA GLN A 118 -27.17 21.66 4.44
C GLN A 118 -26.55 20.38 3.87
N ALA A 119 -25.39 20.53 3.21
CA ALA A 119 -24.64 19.43 2.63
C ALA A 119 -23.23 19.34 3.21
N VAL A 120 -22.68 18.13 3.26
CA VAL A 120 -21.27 17.88 3.60
C VAL A 120 -20.68 17.02 2.49
N THR A 121 -19.50 17.36 1.99
CA THR A 121 -18.72 16.48 1.12
C THR A 121 -17.50 15.95 1.86
N ILE A 122 -17.15 14.69 1.57
CA ILE A 122 -16.05 13.96 2.20
C ILE A 122 -15.06 13.55 1.12
N ASP A 123 -13.82 13.99 1.32
CA ASP A 123 -12.64 13.77 0.48
C ASP A 123 -12.78 14.23 -0.97
N ASP A 124 -11.64 14.45 -1.63
CA ASP A 124 -11.59 14.54 -3.09
C ASP A 124 -11.38 13.16 -3.70
N TRP A 125 -12.00 12.89 -4.85
CA TRP A 125 -11.69 11.73 -5.67
C TRP A 125 -10.18 11.72 -6.01
N HIS A 126 -9.50 10.58 -5.77
CA HIS A 126 -8.04 10.45 -5.78
C HIS A 126 -7.26 11.31 -4.75
N GLY A 127 -7.91 11.77 -3.68
CA GLY A 127 -7.28 12.61 -2.66
C GLY A 127 -7.76 12.33 -1.25
N VAL A 128 -8.01 11.06 -0.90
CA VAL A 128 -8.55 10.70 0.43
C VAL A 128 -7.57 11.08 1.54
N GLY A 129 -8.03 11.94 2.44
CA GLY A 129 -7.25 12.48 3.55
C GLY A 129 -6.20 13.52 3.14
N PHE A 130 -6.13 13.90 1.86
CA PHE A 130 -5.17 14.87 1.35
C PHE A 130 -5.82 16.22 1.01
N GLY A 131 -5.02 17.28 1.10
CA GLY A 131 -5.42 18.63 0.70
C GLY A 131 -6.42 19.31 1.65
N PRO A 132 -6.95 20.49 1.25
CA PRO A 132 -7.77 21.33 2.10
C PRO A 132 -9.25 20.96 2.14
N ARG A 133 -9.68 19.92 1.40
CA ARG A 133 -11.09 19.56 1.14
C ARG A 133 -11.41 18.13 1.58
N VAL A 134 -10.81 17.71 2.69
CA VAL A 134 -11.11 16.41 3.32
C VAL A 134 -12.55 16.42 3.84
N VAL A 135 -13.00 17.54 4.41
CA VAL A 135 -14.41 17.77 4.73
C VAL A 135 -14.80 19.18 4.29
N VAL A 136 -15.87 19.31 3.51
CA VAL A 136 -16.45 20.62 3.18
C VAL A 136 -17.90 20.67 3.62
N ILE A 137 -18.26 21.72 4.35
CA ILE A 137 -19.62 21.94 4.86
C ILE A 137 -20.23 23.11 4.09
N TYR A 138 -21.42 22.90 3.53
CA TYR A 138 -22.19 23.89 2.80
C TYR A 138 -23.48 24.22 3.54
N ASP A 139 -23.89 25.48 3.50
CA ASP A 139 -25.21 25.88 3.98
C ASP A 139 -26.33 25.40 3.04
N ALA A 140 -27.58 25.67 3.44
CA ALA A 140 -28.75 25.29 2.66
C ALA A 140 -28.90 26.05 1.34
N GLY A 141 -28.10 27.10 1.09
CA GLY A 141 -28.03 27.85 -0.15
C GLY A 141 -26.85 27.47 -1.05
N GLY A 142 -26.03 26.48 -0.65
CA GLY A 142 -24.89 26.00 -1.42
C GLY A 142 -23.60 26.80 -1.18
N LYS A 143 -23.58 27.73 -0.23
CA LYS A 143 -22.35 28.46 0.13
C LYS A 143 -21.50 27.59 1.06
N ALA A 144 -20.22 27.45 0.75
CA ALA A 144 -19.26 26.79 1.63
C ALA A 144 -19.10 27.58 2.94
N LEU A 145 -19.43 26.94 4.06
CA LEU A 145 -19.25 27.45 5.42
C LEU A 145 -17.83 27.15 5.94
N ARG A 146 -17.32 25.96 5.62
CA ARG A 146 -16.02 25.48 6.07
C ARG A 146 -15.42 24.49 5.07
N SER A 147 -14.11 24.57 4.87
CA SER A 147 -13.29 23.55 4.23
C SER A 147 -12.22 23.14 5.22
N LEU A 148 -12.06 21.85 5.46
CA LEU A 148 -11.16 21.30 6.47
C LEU A 148 -10.19 20.31 5.82
N ALA A 149 -8.91 20.48 6.09
CA ALA A 149 -7.88 19.45 5.98
C ALA A 149 -7.87 18.56 7.24
N LEU A 150 -7.22 17.38 7.18
CA LEU A 150 -7.05 16.54 8.37
C LEU A 150 -6.39 17.29 9.55
N LYS A 151 -5.39 18.13 9.27
CA LYS A 151 -4.67 18.91 10.30
C LYS A 151 -5.55 19.92 11.04
N ASP A 152 -6.70 20.28 10.49
CA ASP A 152 -7.61 21.24 11.12
C ASP A 152 -8.42 20.59 12.26
N PHE A 153 -8.44 19.25 12.34
CA PHE A 153 -9.16 18.53 13.40
C PHE A 153 -8.42 17.35 14.01
N LEU A 154 -7.28 16.94 13.46
CA LEU A 154 -6.39 15.92 14.00
C LEU A 154 -4.99 16.49 14.23
N PRO A 155 -4.36 16.20 15.38
CA PRO A 155 -2.96 16.55 15.61
C PRO A 155 -2.03 15.88 14.60
N LYS A 156 -0.94 16.57 14.23
CA LYS A 156 0.08 16.04 13.30
C LYS A 156 0.57 14.63 13.66
N PRO A 157 0.90 14.30 14.93
CA PRO A 157 1.30 12.94 15.29
C PRO A 157 0.22 11.89 15.00
N TYR A 158 -1.05 12.25 15.17
CA TYR A 158 -2.17 11.35 14.87
C TYR A 158 -2.20 11.01 13.39
N ILE A 159 -2.11 12.03 12.52
CA ILE A 159 -2.12 11.87 11.06
C ILE A 159 -0.92 11.06 10.56
N ALA A 160 0.24 11.21 11.21
CA ALA A 160 1.46 10.47 10.87
C ALA A 160 1.36 8.96 11.21
N THR A 161 0.48 8.59 12.14
CA THR A 161 0.26 7.19 12.54
C THR A 161 -0.87 6.49 11.80
N LEU A 162 -1.65 7.21 10.99
CA LEU A 162 -2.69 6.62 10.15
C LEU A 162 -2.07 5.80 9.01
N GLU A 163 -2.70 4.68 8.67
CA GLU A 163 -2.29 3.85 7.54
C GLU A 163 -2.43 4.63 6.22
N ARG A 164 -1.46 4.45 5.33
CA ARG A 164 -1.43 5.11 4.02
C ARG A 164 -1.28 4.12 2.87
N SER A 165 -1.86 4.49 1.75
CA SER A 165 -1.62 3.94 0.42
C SER A 165 -0.78 4.94 -0.40
N VAL A 166 -0.59 4.69 -1.69
CA VAL A 166 0.10 5.64 -2.61
C VAL A 166 -0.70 6.94 -2.78
N SER A 167 -2.03 6.88 -2.64
CA SER A 167 -2.93 8.01 -2.94
C SER A 167 -3.95 8.33 -1.84
N SER A 168 -3.93 7.62 -0.71
CA SER A 168 -4.92 7.78 0.36
C SER A 168 -4.32 7.69 1.75
N ILE A 169 -4.88 8.46 2.69
CA ILE A 169 -4.73 8.26 4.14
C ILE A 169 -6.02 7.63 4.65
N ARG A 170 -5.94 6.45 5.26
CA ARG A 170 -7.10 5.77 5.85
C ARG A 170 -7.49 6.46 7.18
N TRP A 171 -8.19 7.57 7.07
CA TRP A 171 -8.53 8.43 8.22
C TRP A 171 -9.95 8.24 8.74
N GLY A 172 -10.89 7.92 7.84
CA GLY A 172 -12.32 8.00 8.07
C GLY A 172 -13.05 6.65 8.01
N GLY A 173 -14.35 6.69 8.31
CA GLY A 173 -15.26 5.55 8.31
C GLY A 173 -16.67 5.99 7.97
N ASP A 174 -17.68 5.42 8.64
CA ASP A 174 -19.08 5.79 8.43
C ASP A 174 -19.42 7.16 9.06
N HIS A 175 -19.19 8.23 8.29
CA HIS A 175 -19.53 9.59 8.67
C HIS A 175 -21.04 9.82 8.59
N ARG A 176 -21.61 10.57 9.52
CA ARG A 176 -23.07 10.79 9.56
C ARG A 176 -23.44 12.17 10.09
N ILE A 177 -24.67 12.57 9.82
CA ILE A 177 -25.31 13.71 10.48
C ILE A 177 -26.12 13.18 11.67
N SER A 178 -26.07 13.87 12.80
CA SER A 178 -26.84 13.50 13.99
C SER A 178 -28.35 13.47 13.71
N ALA A 179 -29.10 12.68 14.47
CA ALA A 179 -30.55 12.52 14.28
C ALA A 179 -31.33 13.84 14.38
N ASP A 180 -30.84 14.80 15.16
CA ASP A 180 -31.40 16.15 15.29
C ASP A 180 -31.05 17.08 14.09
N GLY A 181 -30.23 16.63 13.15
CA GLY A 181 -29.79 17.37 11.98
C GLY A 181 -28.77 18.48 12.24
N ARG A 182 -28.26 18.61 13.47
CA ARG A 182 -27.45 19.78 13.89
C ARG A 182 -25.94 19.55 13.88
N ARG A 183 -25.50 18.29 13.89
CA ARG A 183 -24.08 17.94 14.08
C ARG A 183 -23.60 17.03 12.97
N LEU A 184 -22.39 17.31 12.48
CA LEU A 184 -21.61 16.37 11.70
C LEU A 184 -20.81 15.48 12.66
N LEU A 185 -20.93 14.18 12.50
CA LEU A 185 -20.26 13.15 13.28
C LEU A 185 -19.26 12.43 12.38
N LEU A 186 -17.97 12.76 12.52
CA LEU A 186 -16.89 12.12 11.78
C LEU A 186 -16.35 10.93 12.58
N GLN A 187 -16.44 9.73 12.03
CA GLN A 187 -15.73 8.56 12.56
C GLN A 187 -14.27 8.59 12.10
N VAL A 188 -13.34 8.79 13.03
CA VAL A 188 -11.91 8.86 12.77
C VAL A 188 -11.25 7.58 13.25
N VAL A 189 -10.41 6.96 12.41
CA VAL A 189 -9.68 5.73 12.74
C VAL A 189 -8.81 5.93 13.98
N VAL A 190 -8.80 4.95 14.89
CA VAL A 190 -7.87 4.86 16.02
C VAL A 190 -6.61 4.10 15.59
N PRO A 191 -5.41 4.72 15.60
CA PRO A 191 -4.18 4.10 15.14
C PRO A 191 -3.79 2.85 15.94
N ARG A 192 -3.32 1.81 15.24
CA ARG A 192 -2.83 0.56 15.83
C ARG A 192 -1.59 0.08 15.09
N PHE A 193 -0.55 -0.27 15.85
CA PHE A 193 0.72 -0.71 15.29
C PHE A 193 0.62 -2.15 14.76
N GLY A 194 1.24 -2.42 13.61
CA GLY A 194 1.28 -3.77 13.01
C GLY A 194 -0.06 -4.30 12.50
N GLN A 195 -1.14 -3.52 12.55
CA GLN A 195 -2.42 -3.91 11.97
C GLN A 195 -2.31 -3.94 10.45
N ARG A 196 -2.95 -4.92 9.81
CA ARG A 196 -3.07 -4.95 8.34
C ARG A 196 -4.17 -3.99 7.92
N MET A 197 -3.98 -3.35 6.76
CA MET A 197 -4.99 -2.47 6.15
C MET A 197 -6.33 -3.17 5.88
N SER A 198 -6.33 -4.49 5.70
CA SER A 198 -7.55 -5.29 5.53
C SER A 198 -8.34 -5.50 6.82
N ALA A 199 -7.76 -5.21 7.98
CA ALA A 199 -8.45 -5.38 9.25
C ALA A 199 -9.43 -4.23 9.49
N GLU A 200 -10.52 -4.55 10.16
CA GLU A 200 -11.52 -3.57 10.58
C GLU A 200 -10.91 -2.64 11.63
N PRO A 201 -10.99 -1.30 11.43
CA PRO A 201 -10.40 -0.34 12.35
C PRO A 201 -11.40 0.01 13.45
N ASP A 202 -10.87 0.39 14.61
CA ASP A 202 -11.67 1.10 15.61
C ASP A 202 -11.84 2.55 15.20
N TYR A 203 -12.92 3.19 15.66
CA TYR A 203 -13.19 4.59 15.41
C TYR A 203 -13.40 5.40 16.70
N VAL A 204 -13.03 6.67 16.64
CA VAL A 204 -13.38 7.70 17.60
C VAL A 204 -14.16 8.80 16.91
N GLU A 205 -15.25 9.26 17.52
CA GLU A 205 -16.11 10.27 16.92
C GLU A 205 -15.57 11.69 17.18
N ARG A 206 -15.51 12.50 16.11
CA ARG A 206 -15.31 13.95 16.16
C ARG A 206 -16.61 14.64 15.77
N GLN A 207 -17.01 15.65 16.54
CA GLN A 207 -18.27 16.36 16.32
C GLN A 207 -18.03 17.79 15.85
N PHE A 208 -18.86 18.26 14.92
CA PHE A 208 -18.86 19.64 14.45
C PHE A 208 -20.28 20.17 14.41
N ASP A 209 -20.45 21.44 14.74
CA ASP A 209 -21.70 22.15 14.53
C ASP A 209 -21.90 22.34 13.02
N LEU A 210 -23.00 21.82 12.48
CA LEU A 210 -23.22 21.80 11.05
C LEU A 210 -23.46 23.21 10.48
N SER A 211 -24.01 24.13 11.27
CA SER A 211 -24.35 25.50 10.86
C SER A 211 -23.15 26.44 10.77
N THR A 212 -22.06 26.12 11.48
CA THR A 212 -20.86 26.95 11.55
C THR A 212 -19.59 26.23 11.10
N GLY A 213 -19.61 24.89 11.06
CA GLY A 213 -18.44 24.05 10.84
C GLY A 213 -17.43 24.07 11.98
N GLN A 214 -17.81 24.60 13.16
CA GLN A 214 -16.92 24.66 14.31
C GLN A 214 -16.86 23.32 15.05
N PRO A 215 -15.69 22.91 15.56
CA PRO A 215 -15.59 21.70 16.36
C PRO A 215 -16.39 21.82 17.66
N LEU A 216 -17.11 20.76 18.01
CA LEU A 216 -17.84 20.65 19.26
C LEU A 216 -17.09 19.76 20.25
N PRO A 217 -17.27 19.98 21.56
CA PRO A 217 -16.81 19.03 22.58
C PRO A 217 -17.48 17.66 22.36
N GLY A 218 -16.71 16.69 21.89
CA GLY A 218 -17.15 15.30 21.76
C GLY A 218 -16.94 14.50 23.05
N ASP A 219 -16.90 13.17 22.93
CA ASP A 219 -16.48 12.30 24.03
C ASP A 219 -14.99 12.51 24.33
N THR A 220 -14.72 13.34 25.33
CA THR A 220 -13.35 13.68 25.76
C THR A 220 -12.57 12.47 26.25
N ARG A 221 -13.23 11.46 26.82
CA ARG A 221 -12.59 10.23 27.30
C ARG A 221 -12.20 9.33 26.14
N ALA A 222 -13.10 9.13 25.18
CA ALA A 222 -12.80 8.37 23.97
C ALA A 222 -11.67 9.03 23.18
N TRP A 223 -11.70 10.36 23.03
CA TRP A 223 -10.65 11.11 22.35
C TRP A 223 -9.30 11.02 23.08
N ALA A 224 -9.27 11.14 24.41
CA ALA A 224 -8.05 10.93 25.19
C ALA A 224 -7.51 9.50 25.04
N GLY A 225 -8.38 8.51 24.94
CA GLY A 225 -8.01 7.12 24.63
C GLY A 225 -7.35 6.98 23.25
N ALA A 226 -7.92 7.62 22.23
CA ALA A 226 -7.35 7.63 20.88
C ALA A 226 -5.96 8.31 20.83
N LEU A 227 -5.77 9.41 21.57
CA LEU A 227 -4.44 10.04 21.69
C LEU A 227 -3.41 9.13 22.36
N LYS A 228 -3.81 8.38 23.40
CA LYS A 228 -2.92 7.36 24.00
C LYS A 228 -2.57 6.22 23.05
N ALA A 229 -3.47 5.89 22.11
CA ALA A 229 -3.17 4.91 21.07
C ALA A 229 -2.05 5.39 20.14
N VAL A 230 -1.97 6.69 19.83
CA VAL A 230 -0.84 7.29 19.08
C VAL A 230 0.47 7.15 19.86
N GLU A 231 0.46 7.43 21.17
CA GLU A 231 1.65 7.28 22.01
C GLU A 231 2.16 5.84 22.04
N ARG A 232 1.23 4.88 22.16
CA ARG A 232 1.54 3.45 22.11
C ARG A 232 2.08 3.03 20.74
N TYR A 233 1.45 3.48 19.65
CA TYR A 233 1.92 3.22 18.29
C TYR A 233 3.37 3.65 18.13
N GLU A 234 3.70 4.86 18.57
CA GLU A 234 5.06 5.39 18.47
C GLU A 234 6.06 4.66 19.37
N ALA A 235 5.63 4.19 20.55
CA ALA A 235 6.45 3.36 21.42
C ALA A 235 6.75 2.00 20.77
N ASP A 236 5.73 1.34 20.24
CA ASP A 236 5.85 0.03 19.57
C ASP A 236 6.73 0.14 18.32
N ARG A 237 6.54 1.20 17.51
CA ARG A 237 7.39 1.51 16.34
C ARG A 237 8.85 1.70 16.72
N ARG A 238 9.14 2.45 17.79
CA ARG A 238 10.51 2.64 18.29
C ARG A 238 11.10 1.32 18.80
N ALA A 239 10.31 0.51 19.49
CA ALA A 239 10.75 -0.79 19.98
C ALA A 239 11.09 -1.75 18.83
N GLU A 240 10.24 -1.85 17.80
CA GLU A 240 10.50 -2.68 16.62
C GLU A 240 11.73 -2.17 15.84
N ALA A 241 11.85 -0.86 15.63
CA ALA A 241 13.00 -0.28 14.96
C ALA A 241 14.32 -0.55 15.73
N ALA A 242 14.31 -0.47 17.06
CA ALA A 242 15.45 -0.79 17.90
C ALA A 242 15.78 -2.29 17.87
N ALA A 243 14.77 -3.16 17.91
CA ALA A 243 14.95 -4.60 17.80
C ALA A 243 15.54 -5.01 16.45
N TYR A 244 15.04 -4.42 15.36
CA TYR A 244 15.56 -4.65 14.02
C TYR A 244 16.99 -4.12 13.86
N GLU A 245 17.30 -2.94 14.42
CA GLU A 245 18.68 -2.42 14.41
C GLU A 245 19.64 -3.30 15.23
N ALA A 246 19.21 -3.79 16.40
CA ALA A 246 19.98 -4.73 17.20
C ALA A 246 20.23 -6.04 16.43
N TRP A 247 19.20 -6.56 15.74
CA TRP A 247 19.32 -7.74 14.88
C TRP A 247 20.29 -7.51 13.71
N LEU A 248 20.27 -6.33 13.07
CA LEU A 248 21.24 -5.97 12.03
C LEU A 248 22.67 -5.90 12.55
N ARG A 249 22.88 -5.48 13.80
CA ARG A 249 24.23 -5.41 14.40
C ARG A 249 24.75 -6.77 14.85
N ALA A 250 23.87 -7.66 15.30
CA ALA A 250 24.24 -8.99 15.75
C ALA A 250 24.75 -9.87 14.59
N PRO A 251 25.63 -10.85 14.84
CA PRO A 251 25.89 -11.93 13.89
C PRO A 251 24.58 -12.59 13.45
N LEU A 252 24.40 -12.77 12.15
CA LEU A 252 23.18 -13.33 11.58
C LEU A 252 23.20 -14.84 11.79
N LEU A 253 22.17 -15.34 12.46
CA LEU A 253 21.97 -16.76 12.73
C LEU A 253 20.88 -17.32 11.82
N ALA A 254 21.03 -18.56 11.37
CA ALA A 254 19.97 -19.25 10.64
C ALA A 254 18.74 -19.48 11.53
N PRO A 255 17.51 -19.37 10.99
CA PRO A 255 16.29 -19.70 11.72
C PRO A 255 16.30 -21.16 12.18
N ARG A 256 15.75 -21.41 13.37
CA ARG A 256 15.62 -22.77 13.92
C ARG A 256 14.27 -23.43 13.62
N GLY A 257 13.27 -22.64 13.26
CA GLY A 257 11.91 -23.11 12.97
C GLY A 257 11.63 -23.26 11.48
N ASP A 258 10.39 -23.59 11.18
CA ASP A 258 9.83 -23.69 9.83
C ASP A 258 9.12 -22.40 9.37
N ASP A 259 9.18 -21.33 10.17
CA ASP A 259 8.65 -20.02 9.79
C ASP A 259 9.36 -19.49 8.55
N VAL A 260 8.63 -19.48 7.44
CA VAL A 260 9.17 -19.10 6.14
C VAL A 260 9.50 -17.61 6.05
N SER A 261 8.82 -16.75 6.80
CA SER A 261 9.17 -15.32 6.86
C SER A 261 10.55 -15.12 7.51
N ASP A 262 10.90 -15.91 8.51
CA ASP A 262 12.24 -15.90 9.10
C ASP A 262 13.31 -16.34 8.12
N TRP A 263 13.03 -17.40 7.34
CA TRP A 263 13.95 -17.89 6.30
C TRP A 263 14.17 -16.89 5.17
N TYR A 264 13.12 -16.21 4.70
CA TYR A 264 13.25 -15.16 3.69
C TYR A 264 14.07 -13.98 4.20
N ARG A 265 13.81 -13.53 5.43
CA ARG A 265 14.58 -12.46 6.09
C ARG A 265 16.05 -12.84 6.26
N TYR A 266 16.33 -14.08 6.65
CA TYR A 266 17.68 -14.61 6.75
C TYR A 266 18.39 -14.63 5.39
N LEU A 267 17.76 -15.15 4.35
CA LEU A 267 18.35 -15.21 3.01
C LEU A 267 18.74 -13.83 2.47
N GLY A 268 17.83 -12.85 2.56
CA GLY A 268 18.07 -11.50 2.06
C GLY A 268 19.25 -10.83 2.77
N GLU A 269 19.29 -10.92 4.11
CA GLU A 269 20.39 -10.32 4.88
C GLU A 269 21.70 -11.11 4.74
N ALA A 270 21.66 -12.44 4.63
CA ALA A 270 22.84 -13.26 4.38
C ALA A 270 23.49 -12.89 3.05
N ALA A 271 22.70 -12.72 1.98
CA ALA A 271 23.20 -12.29 0.68
C ALA A 271 23.86 -10.91 0.76
N LEU A 272 23.25 -9.96 1.46
CA LEU A 272 23.85 -8.64 1.72
C LEU A 272 25.16 -8.77 2.47
N ARG A 273 25.24 -9.56 3.54
CA ARG A 273 26.47 -9.65 4.33
C ARG A 273 27.62 -10.31 3.58
N LEU A 274 27.32 -11.29 2.73
CA LEU A 274 28.32 -12.04 1.96
C LEU A 274 28.79 -11.33 0.69
N ASP A 275 28.02 -10.39 0.15
CA ASP A 275 28.31 -9.77 -1.14
C ASP A 275 27.80 -8.32 -1.24
N SER A 276 28.72 -7.37 -1.41
CA SER A 276 28.41 -5.95 -1.63
C SER A 276 27.72 -5.64 -2.95
N HIS A 277 27.77 -6.55 -3.90
CA HIS A 277 27.07 -6.42 -5.16
C HIS A 277 25.76 -7.20 -5.21
N ALA A 278 25.40 -7.89 -4.11
CA ALA A 278 24.10 -8.55 -4.03
C ALA A 278 23.01 -7.48 -4.09
N LYS A 279 22.08 -7.69 -5.01
CA LYS A 279 20.84 -6.92 -5.10
C LYS A 279 19.71 -7.81 -4.60
N PRO A 280 19.57 -8.04 -3.28
CA PRO A 280 18.55 -8.95 -2.75
C PRO A 280 17.12 -8.50 -3.10
N TYR A 281 16.91 -7.19 -3.28
CA TYR A 281 15.62 -6.63 -3.71
C TYR A 281 15.27 -7.01 -5.15
N ASP A 282 16.28 -7.25 -5.98
CA ASP A 282 16.11 -7.76 -7.34
C ASP A 282 16.25 -9.28 -7.37
N ALA A 283 16.53 -9.95 -6.23
CA ALA A 283 16.84 -11.38 -6.20
C ALA A 283 15.59 -12.26 -6.21
N ARG A 284 15.69 -13.39 -6.91
CA ARG A 284 14.68 -14.46 -6.83
C ARG A 284 14.94 -15.31 -5.60
N SER A 285 14.19 -15.04 -4.54
CA SER A 285 14.29 -15.78 -3.28
C SER A 285 13.25 -16.88 -3.20
N LEU A 286 13.64 -18.07 -2.73
CA LEU A 286 12.74 -19.19 -2.53
C LEU A 286 13.11 -19.99 -1.27
N VAL A 287 12.10 -20.28 -0.46
CA VAL A 287 12.17 -21.25 0.63
C VAL A 287 11.33 -22.46 0.24
N ILE A 288 11.98 -23.60 0.04
CA ILE A 288 11.29 -24.85 -0.32
C ILE A 288 10.56 -25.36 0.92
N ARG A 289 9.24 -25.53 0.80
CA ARG A 289 8.38 -25.99 1.90
C ARG A 289 8.63 -27.46 2.25
N LEU A 290 8.31 -27.81 3.49
CA LEU A 290 8.38 -29.18 3.99
C LEU A 290 7.33 -30.09 3.31
N PRO A 291 7.56 -31.41 3.25
CA PRO A 291 6.56 -32.36 2.78
C PRO A 291 5.24 -32.25 3.55
N GLY A 292 4.12 -32.21 2.82
CA GLY A 292 2.78 -32.08 3.40
C GLY A 292 2.29 -30.64 3.56
N ASP A 293 3.14 -29.63 3.32
CA ASP A 293 2.71 -28.24 3.18
C ASP A 293 1.92 -28.06 1.86
N PRO A 294 0.73 -27.45 1.89
CA PRO A 294 -0.10 -27.27 0.69
C PRO A 294 0.57 -26.42 -0.40
N ASP A 295 1.49 -25.52 -0.02
CA ASP A 295 2.22 -24.65 -0.96
C ASP A 295 3.48 -25.32 -1.53
N GLN A 296 3.83 -26.54 -1.08
CA GLN A 296 5.04 -27.21 -1.55
C GLN A 296 5.09 -27.38 -3.07
N PRO A 297 4.04 -27.87 -3.77
CA PRO A 297 4.06 -28.01 -5.22
C PRO A 297 4.41 -26.71 -5.94
N ASP A 298 3.79 -25.60 -5.52
CA ASP A 298 4.03 -24.27 -6.07
C ASP A 298 5.49 -23.83 -5.89
N THR A 299 6.09 -24.09 -4.71
CA THR A 299 7.51 -23.77 -4.50
C THR A 299 8.43 -24.59 -5.39
N LEU A 300 8.09 -25.85 -5.68
CA LEU A 300 8.89 -26.70 -6.57
C LEU A 300 8.77 -26.25 -8.04
N GLU A 301 7.58 -25.83 -8.47
CA GLU A 301 7.38 -25.24 -9.80
C GLU A 301 8.20 -23.94 -9.94
N ARG A 302 8.14 -23.05 -8.93
CA ARG A 302 8.94 -21.82 -8.91
C ARG A 302 10.44 -22.10 -8.93
N LEU A 303 10.91 -23.10 -8.19
CA LEU A 303 12.32 -23.51 -8.21
C LEU A 303 12.75 -23.91 -9.63
N ALA A 304 11.95 -24.72 -10.32
CA ALA A 304 12.21 -25.11 -11.70
C ALA A 304 12.23 -23.87 -12.61
N GLY A 305 11.25 -22.99 -12.50
CA GLY A 305 11.19 -21.73 -13.24
C GLY A 305 12.41 -20.83 -13.01
N TYR A 306 12.89 -20.73 -11.77
CA TYR A 306 14.06 -19.91 -11.42
C TYR A 306 15.35 -20.45 -12.02
N LEU A 307 15.51 -21.78 -12.09
CA LEU A 307 16.73 -22.41 -12.60
C LEU A 307 16.73 -22.63 -14.12
N THR A 308 15.58 -22.50 -14.80
CA THR A 308 15.47 -22.78 -16.25
C THR A 308 15.21 -21.54 -17.11
N ASN A 309 14.62 -20.48 -16.55
CA ASN A 309 14.23 -19.30 -17.33
C ASN A 309 15.42 -18.35 -17.61
N GLU A 310 15.86 -18.29 -18.87
CA GLU A 310 16.94 -17.38 -19.32
C GLU A 310 16.55 -15.91 -19.26
N ASN A 311 15.26 -15.59 -19.48
CA ASN A 311 14.73 -14.24 -19.53
C ASN A 311 14.39 -13.70 -18.14
N ALA A 312 14.88 -14.32 -17.07
CA ALA A 312 14.76 -13.76 -15.74
C ALA A 312 15.59 -12.47 -15.63
N ASP A 313 14.98 -11.36 -15.25
CA ASP A 313 15.72 -10.09 -15.09
C ASP A 313 16.72 -10.11 -13.92
N SER A 314 16.59 -11.08 -13.02
CA SER A 314 17.36 -11.16 -11.77
C SER A 314 18.66 -11.96 -11.88
N SER A 315 19.81 -11.32 -11.72
CA SER A 315 21.12 -12.00 -11.69
C SER A 315 21.37 -12.86 -10.43
N THR A 316 20.48 -12.81 -9.43
CA THR A 316 20.69 -13.42 -8.10
C THR A 316 19.53 -14.34 -7.72
N ILE A 317 19.85 -15.56 -7.28
CA ILE A 317 18.89 -16.55 -6.77
C ILE A 317 19.28 -16.92 -5.34
N LEU A 318 18.34 -16.87 -4.40
CA LEU A 318 18.54 -17.22 -2.99
C LEU A 318 17.66 -18.43 -2.64
N LEU A 319 18.27 -19.53 -2.19
CA LEU A 319 17.58 -20.79 -1.94
C LEU A 319 17.81 -21.27 -0.50
N ALA A 320 16.72 -21.63 0.18
CA ALA A 320 16.76 -22.30 1.48
C ALA A 320 15.64 -23.33 1.60
N SER A 321 15.69 -24.13 2.66
CA SER A 321 14.56 -24.89 3.18
C SER A 321 14.76 -25.09 4.69
N PRO A 322 13.67 -25.17 5.48
CA PRO A 322 13.76 -25.64 6.87
C PRO A 322 14.37 -27.05 7.00
N SER A 323 14.34 -27.85 5.94
CA SER A 323 14.97 -29.19 5.90
C SER A 323 16.04 -29.28 4.81
N GLN A 324 17.27 -29.62 5.23
CA GLN A 324 18.41 -29.78 4.32
C GLN A 324 18.23 -30.98 3.38
N ASP A 325 17.63 -32.07 3.85
CA ASP A 325 17.29 -33.22 3.02
C ASP A 325 16.32 -32.85 1.89
N VAL A 326 15.25 -32.11 2.23
CA VAL A 326 14.23 -31.65 1.26
C VAL A 326 14.87 -30.72 0.24
N LEU A 327 15.70 -29.78 0.69
CA LEU A 327 16.45 -28.89 -0.19
C LEU A 327 17.28 -29.66 -1.20
N VAL A 328 18.14 -30.58 -0.72
CA VAL A 328 19.06 -31.31 -1.59
C VAL A 328 18.32 -32.25 -2.52
N GLN A 329 17.30 -32.96 -2.04
CA GLN A 329 16.48 -33.86 -2.85
C GLN A 329 15.88 -33.12 -4.06
N HIS A 330 15.21 -32.00 -3.82
CA HIS A 330 14.52 -31.28 -4.89
C HIS A 330 15.47 -30.49 -5.76
N LEU A 331 16.50 -29.86 -5.18
CA LEU A 331 17.50 -29.11 -5.95
C LEU A 331 18.26 -30.03 -6.91
N ARG A 332 18.70 -31.22 -6.46
CA ARG A 332 19.39 -32.19 -7.33
C ARG A 332 18.52 -32.62 -8.50
N ARG A 333 17.27 -32.96 -8.23
CA ARG A 333 16.32 -33.42 -9.25
C ARG A 333 16.06 -32.34 -10.30
N ILE A 334 15.83 -31.09 -9.86
CA ILE A 334 15.53 -29.98 -10.78
C ILE A 334 16.79 -29.51 -11.50
N ALA A 335 17.94 -29.40 -10.83
CA ALA A 335 19.20 -29.01 -11.48
C ALA A 335 19.62 -30.02 -12.56
N ALA A 336 19.27 -31.30 -12.41
CA ALA A 336 19.52 -32.32 -13.43
C ALA A 336 18.75 -32.09 -14.74
N SER A 337 17.65 -31.32 -14.73
CA SER A 337 16.93 -30.91 -15.95
C SER A 337 17.39 -29.56 -16.50
N VAL A 338 18.26 -28.83 -15.80
CA VAL A 338 18.79 -27.54 -16.27
C VAL A 338 19.88 -27.79 -17.32
N PRO A 339 19.78 -27.18 -18.53
CA PRO A 339 20.82 -27.28 -19.55
C PRO A 339 22.17 -26.80 -19.03
N ALA A 340 23.27 -27.37 -19.55
CA ALA A 340 24.60 -26.94 -19.14
C ALA A 340 24.84 -25.46 -19.48
N GLY A 341 25.49 -24.71 -18.58
CA GLY A 341 25.81 -23.28 -18.75
C GLY A 341 24.60 -22.33 -18.71
N ARG A 342 23.38 -22.84 -18.51
CA ARG A 342 22.13 -22.05 -18.48
C ARG A 342 22.17 -20.88 -17.48
N LEU A 343 23.00 -20.98 -16.45
CA LEU A 343 23.12 -20.04 -15.35
C LEU A 343 24.51 -19.35 -15.27
N ASP A 344 25.33 -19.36 -16.33
CA ASP A 344 26.72 -18.84 -16.36
C ASP A 344 26.91 -17.38 -15.86
N ARG A 345 25.84 -16.59 -15.79
CA ARG A 345 25.86 -15.19 -15.32
C ARG A 345 25.05 -14.96 -14.05
N ARG A 346 24.64 -16.04 -13.38
CA ARG A 346 23.78 -16.01 -12.20
C ARG A 346 24.59 -16.38 -10.97
N ARG A 347 24.30 -15.68 -9.87
CA ARG A 347 24.78 -15.98 -8.54
C ARG A 347 23.69 -16.75 -7.81
N VAL A 348 24.00 -17.96 -7.34
CA VAL A 348 23.03 -18.81 -6.65
C VAL A 348 23.54 -19.05 -5.23
N TYR A 349 22.88 -18.42 -4.27
CA TYR A 349 23.13 -18.60 -2.85
C TYR A 349 22.25 -19.75 -2.36
N VAL A 350 22.85 -20.76 -1.72
CA VAL A 350 22.11 -21.90 -1.18
C VAL A 350 22.50 -22.13 0.26
N VAL A 351 21.52 -22.18 1.15
CA VAL A 351 21.71 -22.59 2.55
C VAL A 351 21.96 -24.09 2.60
N ALA A 352 23.22 -24.48 2.76
CA ALA A 352 23.65 -25.87 2.78
C ALA A 352 24.64 -26.12 3.92
N ASP A 353 24.25 -26.98 4.86
CA ASP A 353 25.16 -27.45 5.91
C ASP A 353 26.36 -28.24 5.34
N ALA A 354 27.32 -28.56 6.20
CA ALA A 354 28.55 -29.21 5.79
C ALA A 354 28.34 -30.62 5.21
N ALA A 355 27.35 -31.36 5.71
CA ALA A 355 27.04 -32.71 5.25
C ALA A 355 26.40 -32.71 3.86
N HIS A 356 25.58 -31.69 3.56
CA HIS A 356 24.81 -31.57 2.33
C HIS A 356 25.54 -30.80 1.23
N HIS A 357 26.52 -29.95 1.57
CA HIS A 357 27.23 -29.10 0.63
C HIS A 357 27.81 -29.84 -0.60
N PRO A 358 28.49 -30.99 -0.50
CA PRO A 358 29.03 -31.69 -1.68
C PRO A 358 27.95 -32.08 -2.69
N GLN A 359 26.74 -32.42 -2.21
CA GLN A 359 25.63 -32.81 -3.06
C GLN A 359 25.02 -31.60 -3.78
N VAL A 360 24.89 -30.47 -3.08
CA VAL A 360 24.44 -29.19 -3.66
C VAL A 360 25.45 -28.67 -4.69
N GLN A 361 26.74 -28.69 -4.37
CA GLN A 361 27.80 -28.24 -5.27
C GLN A 361 27.79 -29.03 -6.58
N ARG A 362 27.67 -30.36 -6.52
CA ARG A 362 27.57 -31.22 -7.70
C ARG A 362 26.31 -30.94 -8.52
N ALA A 363 25.18 -30.68 -7.87
CA ALA A 363 23.93 -30.32 -8.55
C ALA A 363 24.09 -29.02 -9.36
N MET A 364 24.73 -28.01 -8.75
CA MET A 364 24.89 -26.70 -9.35
C MET A 364 26.01 -26.64 -10.40
N ALA A 365 27.04 -27.48 -10.31
CA ALA A 365 28.24 -27.41 -11.15
C ALA A 365 27.93 -27.41 -12.66
N ARG A 366 27.01 -28.26 -13.12
CA ARG A 366 26.66 -28.33 -14.56
C ARG A 366 25.92 -27.09 -15.04
N THR A 367 25.20 -26.39 -14.15
CA THR A 367 24.35 -25.26 -14.53
C THR A 367 25.16 -24.03 -14.95
N GLY A 368 26.44 -23.94 -14.57
CA GLY A 368 27.28 -22.78 -14.84
C GLY A 368 27.17 -21.65 -13.81
N ALA A 369 26.21 -21.73 -12.89
CA ALA A 369 26.02 -20.73 -11.85
C ALA A 369 27.27 -20.53 -10.98
N GLN A 370 27.51 -19.28 -10.58
CA GLN A 370 28.37 -18.99 -9.44
C GLN A 370 27.63 -19.43 -8.18
N TYR A 371 27.97 -20.61 -7.66
CA TYR A 371 27.40 -21.15 -6.44
C TYR A 371 28.06 -20.53 -5.20
N ILE A 372 27.26 -19.95 -4.31
CA ILE A 372 27.68 -19.44 -3.00
C ILE A 372 26.99 -20.26 -1.91
N ARG A 373 27.79 -20.89 -1.06
CA ARG A 373 27.28 -21.62 0.10
C ARG A 373 26.98 -20.65 1.23
N ILE A 374 25.82 -20.82 1.86
CA ILE A 374 25.50 -20.25 3.16
C ILE A 374 25.45 -21.41 4.16
N ASP A 375 26.39 -21.47 5.11
CA ASP A 375 26.37 -22.51 6.14
C ASP A 375 25.42 -22.09 7.29
N PRO A 376 24.30 -22.81 7.53
CA PRO A 376 23.38 -22.44 8.61
C PRO A 376 23.99 -22.62 10.02
N ALA A 377 25.10 -23.36 10.16
CA ALA A 377 25.79 -23.52 11.44
C ALA A 377 26.76 -22.37 11.76
N GLU A 378 27.14 -21.56 10.77
CA GLU A 378 28.11 -20.48 10.93
C GLU A 378 27.40 -19.12 11.05
N PRO A 379 27.59 -18.38 12.16
CA PRO A 379 27.09 -17.01 12.25
C PRO A 379 27.72 -16.10 11.19
N ILE A 380 26.91 -15.37 10.43
CA ILE A 380 27.41 -14.43 9.42
C ILE A 380 27.64 -13.07 10.09
N ALA A 381 28.92 -12.71 10.25
CA ALA A 381 29.31 -11.42 10.81
C ALA A 381 28.73 -10.26 9.96
N GLN A 382 28.51 -9.11 10.61
CA GLN A 382 28.06 -7.93 9.87
C GLN A 382 29.20 -7.40 8.98
N ARG A 383 28.86 -7.05 7.74
CA ARG A 383 29.74 -6.43 6.76
C ARG A 383 30.00 -4.95 7.10
N PRO A 384 31.25 -4.47 6.96
CA PRO A 384 31.52 -3.03 6.97
C PRO A 384 30.61 -2.28 5.99
N GLY A 385 30.14 -1.09 6.37
CA GLY A 385 29.27 -0.24 5.52
C GLY A 385 27.78 -0.57 5.54
N ARG A 386 27.36 -1.80 5.87
CA ARG A 386 25.94 -2.20 5.87
C ARG A 386 25.05 -1.35 6.79
N MET A 387 25.56 -0.94 7.94
CA MET A 387 24.84 -0.04 8.87
C MET A 387 24.76 1.39 8.36
N GLN A 388 25.74 1.84 7.58
CA GLN A 388 25.69 3.15 6.93
C GLN A 388 24.63 3.14 5.83
N GLU A 389 24.61 2.12 4.98
CA GLU A 389 23.57 1.92 3.95
C GLU A 389 22.17 1.89 4.55
N TYR A 390 21.99 1.18 5.68
CA TYR A 390 20.72 1.17 6.41
C TYR A 390 20.32 2.57 6.90
N SER A 391 21.27 3.32 7.46
CA SER A 391 21.03 4.68 7.94
C SER A 391 20.68 5.65 6.79
N GLU A 392 21.31 5.47 5.62
CA GLU A 392 20.98 6.23 4.41
C GLU A 392 19.59 5.90 3.88
N SER A 393 19.19 4.62 3.85
CA SER A 393 17.82 4.20 3.51
C SER A 393 16.78 4.85 4.41
N LYS A 394 16.99 4.82 5.74
CA LYS A 394 16.11 5.48 6.71
C LYS A 394 15.98 6.99 6.46
N ARG A 395 17.09 7.68 6.22
CA ARG A 395 17.06 9.12 5.92
C ARG A 395 16.29 9.42 4.64
N ASN A 396 16.41 8.55 3.63
CA ASN A 396 15.65 8.70 2.39
C ASN A 396 14.16 8.47 2.63
N GLU A 397 13.76 7.42 3.36
CA GLU A 397 12.37 7.16 3.76
C GLU A 397 11.77 8.35 4.53
N GLU A 398 12.52 8.93 5.48
CA GLU A 398 12.07 10.11 6.22
C GLU A 398 11.91 11.35 5.33
N ARG A 399 12.82 11.55 4.36
CA ARG A 399 12.70 12.63 3.37
C ARG A 399 11.46 12.49 2.51
N TRP A 400 11.19 11.29 1.99
CA TRP A 400 9.99 11.01 1.21
C TRP A 400 8.72 11.30 2.01
N ARG A 401 8.66 10.82 3.26
CA ARG A 401 7.49 11.04 4.12
C ARG A 401 7.25 12.52 4.44
N ASN A 402 8.30 13.32 4.56
CA ASN A 402 8.19 14.76 4.84
C ASN A 402 7.87 15.59 3.59
N ALA A 403 8.12 15.09 2.38
CA ALA A 403 7.81 15.79 1.14
C ALA A 403 6.32 15.73 0.76
N GLU A 404 5.56 14.82 1.37
CA GLU A 404 4.11 14.60 1.15
C GLU A 404 3.22 15.32 2.19
N GLU A 405 3.82 16.06 3.13
CA GLU A 405 3.12 16.92 4.12
C GLU A 405 3.13 18.39 3.71
#